data_AF-A0A0F8ZTU8-F1
#
_entry.id   AF-A0A0F8ZTU8-F1
#
_cell.length_a   1.000
_cell.length_b   1.000
_cell.length_c   1.000
_cell.angle_alpha   90.00
_cell.angle_beta   90.00
_cell.angle_gamma   90.00
#
_symmetry.space_group_name_H-M   'P 1'
#
loop_
_entity.id
_entity.type
_entity.pdbx_description
1 polymer ?
#
loop_
_entity_poly.entity_id
_entity_poly.type
_entity_poly.pdbx_seq_one_letter_code
_entity_poly.pdbx_strand_id
1 'polypeptide(L)'
;KMVEKNSRFENSLDDLIRQSKSKKDGLWEGTVTEYLSLIHKNPKITQSAPSRVYDMVSMKGTSEVIEFEKLPHYEDMVRYNFFTEEIFGIEEVLHDLVRFFRAGASRTETGKRILILVGPVSSGKSTIAALLRRGLEKMETPIYAIKDCPIHEEPLHLVPRSLRPEFEKLLGVKIEGDLCPVCKYNLTSTERYQDHNGNYKWEDMLVVQIRLSERARIGVGTFQPSDPKNQDISELIGHVDLGKITQYGEGHPLGYKFDGEIQIANRGLIEYIEILKCDIKFHYVLITVAQEQLIKAPGFPQTYVDTVILSHTNQTEFEKFKTNKENEALHDRMYPIYVPYNLRMRDEAAIYRKLISKSEFHDKIH
;
A
#
# COMPACT_ATOMS: atom_id res chain seq x y z
N LYS A 1 -11.82 38.67 -30.39
CA LYS A 1 -10.69 37.70 -30.45
C LYS A 1 -9.87 37.60 -29.14
N MET A 2 -9.12 38.61 -28.66
CA MET A 2 -8.39 38.50 -27.37
C MET A 2 -9.34 38.54 -26.15
N VAL A 3 -10.36 39.40 -26.17
CA VAL A 3 -11.37 39.51 -25.10
C VAL A 3 -12.18 38.21 -24.93
N GLU A 4 -12.58 37.58 -26.04
CA GLU A 4 -13.26 36.27 -26.02
C GLU A 4 -12.36 35.13 -25.53
N LYS A 5 -11.05 35.18 -25.83
CA LYS A 5 -10.07 34.22 -25.31
C LYS A 5 -9.90 34.34 -23.80
N ASN A 6 -9.86 35.57 -23.27
CA ASN A 6 -9.75 35.83 -21.84
C ASN A 6 -11.02 35.43 -21.09
N SER A 7 -12.20 35.74 -21.62
CA SER A 7 -13.47 35.31 -21.03
C SER A 7 -13.61 33.78 -21.00
N ARG A 8 -13.15 33.07 -22.03
CA ARG A 8 -13.14 31.59 -22.05
C ARG A 8 -12.15 30.99 -21.03
N PHE A 9 -11.03 31.66 -20.81
CA PHE A 9 -10.05 31.27 -19.79
C PHE A 9 -10.61 31.47 -18.37
N GLU A 10 -11.18 32.63 -18.09
CA GLU A 10 -11.80 32.95 -16.80
C GLU A 10 -12.96 32.00 -16.47
N ASN A 11 -13.82 31.70 -17.44
CA ASN A 11 -14.90 30.72 -17.25
C ASN A 11 -14.36 29.31 -16.97
N SER A 12 -13.32 28.87 -17.71
CA SER A 12 -12.68 27.56 -17.47
C SER A 12 -12.00 27.50 -16.11
N LEU A 13 -11.37 28.60 -15.68
CA LEU A 13 -10.74 28.72 -14.37
C LEU A 13 -11.78 28.67 -13.25
N ASP A 14 -12.88 29.40 -13.40
CA ASP A 14 -13.99 29.40 -12.44
C ASP A 14 -14.65 28.02 -12.35
N ASP A 15 -14.79 27.30 -13.46
CA ASP A 15 -15.30 25.92 -13.47
C ASP A 15 -14.35 24.97 -12.73
N LEU A 16 -13.03 25.09 -12.94
CA LEU A 16 -12.03 24.31 -12.20
C LEU A 16 -12.03 24.64 -10.69
N ILE A 17 -12.18 25.93 -10.33
CA ILE A 17 -12.29 26.37 -8.94
C ILE A 17 -13.60 25.88 -8.31
N ARG A 18 -14.71 25.86 -9.05
CA ARG A 18 -15.98 25.29 -8.58
C ARG A 18 -15.90 23.78 -8.40
N GLN A 19 -15.28 23.06 -9.34
CA GLN A 19 -15.02 21.62 -9.21
C GLN A 19 -14.12 21.29 -8.02
N SER A 20 -13.13 22.13 -7.71
CA SER A 20 -12.28 21.92 -6.52
C SER A 20 -13.06 22.12 -5.21
N LYS A 21 -14.05 23.01 -5.20
CA LYS A 21 -14.93 23.26 -4.04
C LYS A 21 -16.06 22.23 -3.90
N SER A 22 -16.54 21.63 -5.00
CA SER A 22 -17.54 20.56 -4.95
C SER A 22 -16.95 19.23 -4.45
N LYS A 23 -15.63 19.06 -4.54
CA LYS A 23 -14.87 18.03 -3.81
C LYS A 23 -14.67 18.35 -2.32
N LYS A 24 -15.58 19.13 -1.70
CA LYS A 24 -15.77 19.08 -0.25
C LYS A 24 -16.51 17.78 0.08
N ASP A 25 -15.79 16.68 -0.04
CA ASP A 25 -16.22 15.39 0.44
C ASP A 25 -16.37 15.50 1.96
N GLY A 26 -17.60 15.56 2.46
CA GLY A 26 -17.86 14.99 3.77
C GLY A 26 -17.51 13.51 3.66
N LEU A 27 -16.29 13.14 4.04
CA LEU A 27 -15.91 11.74 4.16
C LEU A 27 -16.95 11.08 5.08
N TRP A 28 -17.48 9.95 4.66
CA TRP A 28 -18.52 9.25 5.41
C TRP A 28 -18.03 8.96 6.85
N GLU A 29 -18.88 9.21 7.83
CA GLU A 29 -18.69 8.80 9.22
C GLU A 29 -19.97 8.11 9.68
N GLY A 30 -19.82 6.98 10.36
CA GLY A 30 -20.95 6.19 10.87
C GLY A 30 -20.49 5.14 11.88
N THR A 31 -21.42 4.33 12.36
CA THR A 31 -21.15 3.23 13.27
C THR A 31 -20.62 1.99 12.54
N VAL A 32 -20.06 1.03 13.28
CA VAL A 32 -19.71 -0.27 12.71
C VAL A 32 -20.95 -0.97 12.14
N THR A 33 -22.12 -0.85 12.77
CA THR A 33 -23.38 -1.40 12.21
C THR A 33 -23.69 -0.85 10.82
N GLU A 34 -23.55 0.46 10.63
CA GLU A 34 -23.76 1.09 9.32
C GLU A 34 -22.67 0.66 8.32
N TYR A 35 -21.43 0.54 8.78
CA TYR A 35 -20.33 0.01 7.96
C TYR A 35 -20.58 -1.44 7.49
N LEU A 36 -21.07 -2.32 8.36
CA LEU A 36 -21.45 -3.69 7.98
C LEU A 36 -22.52 -3.71 6.87
N SER A 37 -23.44 -2.75 6.89
CA SER A 37 -24.43 -2.58 5.83
C SER A 37 -23.82 -2.11 4.51
N LEU A 38 -22.73 -1.32 4.55
CA LEU A 38 -21.96 -0.95 3.36
C LEU A 38 -21.22 -2.16 2.78
N ILE A 39 -20.64 -3.01 3.64
CA ILE A 39 -19.97 -4.25 3.21
C ILE A 39 -20.95 -5.16 2.48
N HIS A 40 -22.15 -5.34 3.04
CA HIS A 40 -23.18 -6.15 2.41
C HIS A 40 -23.55 -5.66 0.99
N LYS A 41 -23.55 -4.34 0.77
CA LYS A 41 -23.79 -3.73 -0.56
C LYS A 41 -22.59 -3.87 -1.50
N ASN A 42 -21.38 -3.71 -0.97
CA ASN A 42 -20.15 -3.80 -1.74
C ASN A 42 -19.02 -4.43 -0.92
N PRO A 43 -18.85 -5.76 -1.01
CA PRO A 43 -17.78 -6.48 -0.28
C PRO A 43 -16.37 -6.01 -0.62
N LYS A 44 -16.16 -5.34 -1.78
CA LYS A 44 -14.84 -4.87 -2.21
C LYS A 44 -14.24 -3.81 -1.29
N ILE A 45 -15.03 -3.14 -0.44
CA ILE A 45 -14.51 -2.11 0.48
C ILE A 45 -13.59 -2.72 1.56
N THR A 46 -13.68 -4.03 1.82
CA THR A 46 -12.88 -4.76 2.81
C THR A 46 -11.68 -5.49 2.18
N GLN A 47 -11.31 -5.13 0.96
CA GLN A 47 -10.22 -5.77 0.22
C GLN A 47 -8.88 -5.66 0.96
N SER A 48 -8.06 -6.72 0.87
CA SER A 48 -6.69 -6.70 1.39
C SER A 48 -5.80 -5.74 0.56
N ALA A 49 -4.65 -5.34 1.10
CA ALA A 49 -3.68 -4.53 0.38
C ALA A 49 -3.29 -5.09 -1.01
N PRO A 50 -2.92 -6.38 -1.18
CA PRO A 50 -2.63 -6.91 -2.51
C PRO A 50 -3.87 -6.96 -3.42
N SER A 51 -5.05 -7.26 -2.87
CA SER A 51 -6.32 -7.20 -3.64
C SER A 51 -6.58 -5.79 -4.19
N ARG A 52 -6.34 -4.78 -3.36
CA ARG A 52 -6.51 -3.37 -3.69
C ARG A 52 -5.60 -2.97 -4.86
N VAL A 53 -4.34 -3.37 -4.82
CA VAL A 53 -3.38 -3.11 -5.92
C VAL A 53 -3.79 -3.87 -7.19
N TYR A 54 -4.22 -5.14 -7.06
CA TYR A 54 -4.69 -5.92 -8.20
C TYR A 54 -5.91 -5.29 -8.89
N ASP A 55 -6.94 -4.95 -8.12
CA ASP A 55 -8.18 -4.35 -8.63
C ASP A 55 -7.88 -2.99 -9.27
N MET A 56 -7.04 -2.17 -8.63
CA MET A 56 -6.61 -0.86 -9.17
C MET A 56 -5.99 -0.97 -10.57
N VAL A 57 -5.08 -1.94 -10.76
CA VAL A 57 -4.45 -2.16 -12.07
C VAL A 57 -5.46 -2.72 -13.07
N SER A 58 -6.24 -3.73 -12.65
CA SER A 58 -7.18 -4.45 -13.52
C SER A 58 -8.36 -3.58 -13.98
N MET A 59 -8.82 -2.64 -13.16
CA MET A 59 -9.91 -1.71 -13.49
C MET A 59 -9.59 -0.77 -14.66
N LYS A 60 -8.31 -0.52 -14.97
CA LYS A 60 -7.94 0.24 -16.17
C LYS A 60 -8.08 -0.56 -17.47
N GLY A 61 -8.36 -1.85 -17.36
CA GLY A 61 -8.51 -2.76 -18.50
C GLY A 61 -7.18 -3.23 -19.06
N THR A 62 -7.29 -4.13 -20.02
CA THR A 62 -6.17 -4.76 -20.71
C THR A 62 -6.34 -4.64 -22.22
N SER A 63 -5.22 -4.74 -22.93
CA SER A 63 -5.16 -4.82 -24.39
C SER A 63 -4.44 -6.11 -24.79
N GLU A 64 -4.79 -6.65 -25.95
CA GLU A 64 -4.11 -7.83 -26.49
C GLU A 64 -2.65 -7.50 -26.85
N VAL A 65 -1.77 -8.47 -26.61
CA VAL A 65 -0.38 -8.43 -27.06
C VAL A 65 -0.28 -9.26 -28.33
N ILE A 66 0.44 -8.74 -29.32
CA ILE A 66 0.67 -9.43 -30.59
C ILE A 66 1.43 -10.73 -30.30
N GLU A 67 0.99 -11.84 -30.89
CA GLU A 67 1.53 -13.17 -30.58
C GLU A 67 3.07 -13.27 -30.73
N PHE A 68 3.65 -12.56 -31.71
CA PHE A 68 5.10 -12.51 -31.91
C PHE A 68 5.86 -11.79 -30.79
N GLU A 69 5.20 -10.94 -30.00
CA GLU A 69 5.79 -10.28 -28.82
C GLU A 69 5.72 -11.19 -27.58
N LYS A 70 4.94 -12.27 -27.59
CA LYS A 70 4.83 -13.19 -26.45
C LYS A 70 6.00 -14.19 -26.44
N LEU A 71 6.68 -14.27 -25.31
CA LEU A 71 7.69 -15.28 -25.06
C LEU A 71 7.03 -16.64 -24.71
N PRO A 72 7.75 -17.77 -24.86
CA PRO A 72 7.29 -19.04 -24.30
C PRO A 72 6.95 -18.90 -22.81
N HIS A 73 5.86 -19.52 -22.35
CA HIS A 73 5.29 -19.41 -20.99
C HIS A 73 4.53 -18.10 -20.67
N TYR A 74 4.36 -17.23 -21.66
CA TYR A 74 3.60 -15.97 -21.58
C TYR A 74 2.42 -15.96 -22.58
N GLU A 75 1.83 -17.10 -22.87
CA GLU A 75 0.74 -17.24 -23.84
C GLU A 75 -0.52 -16.44 -23.43
N ASP A 76 -0.75 -16.32 -22.11
CA ASP A 76 -1.82 -15.54 -21.47
C ASP A 76 -1.45 -14.06 -21.23
N MET A 77 -0.29 -13.61 -21.70
CA MET A 77 0.19 -12.25 -21.46
C MET A 77 -0.70 -11.21 -22.13
N VAL A 78 -1.05 -10.20 -21.33
CA VAL A 78 -1.84 -9.05 -21.75
C VAL A 78 -1.12 -7.76 -21.41
N ARG A 79 -1.41 -6.70 -22.17
CA ARG A 79 -0.87 -5.36 -21.88
C ARG A 79 -1.83 -4.65 -20.93
N TYR A 80 -1.38 -4.35 -19.72
CA TYR A 80 -2.18 -3.65 -18.71
C TYR A 80 -2.18 -2.14 -18.97
N ASN A 81 -3.35 -1.58 -19.30
CA ASN A 81 -3.51 -0.16 -19.67
C ASN A 81 -3.11 0.81 -18.54
N PHE A 82 -3.07 0.33 -17.30
CA PHE A 82 -2.56 1.10 -16.16
C PHE A 82 -1.12 1.61 -16.35
N PHE A 83 -0.28 0.86 -17.08
CA PHE A 83 1.15 1.18 -17.24
C PHE A 83 1.49 1.80 -18.59
N THR A 84 0.60 1.76 -19.58
CA THR A 84 0.92 1.99 -21.01
C THR A 84 1.36 3.41 -21.35
N GLU A 85 1.05 4.40 -20.52
CA GLU A 85 1.49 5.78 -20.73
C GLU A 85 2.94 6.03 -20.26
N GLU A 86 3.47 5.14 -19.42
CA GLU A 86 4.68 5.41 -18.64
C GLU A 86 5.75 4.32 -18.76
N ILE A 87 5.36 3.07 -19.03
CA ILE A 87 6.24 1.91 -19.12
C ILE A 87 6.07 1.26 -20.49
N PHE A 88 7.19 0.92 -21.13
CA PHE A 88 7.24 0.33 -22.47
C PHE A 88 8.27 -0.80 -22.53
N GLY A 89 7.96 -1.88 -23.26
CA GLY A 89 8.91 -2.95 -23.60
C GLY A 89 9.27 -3.91 -22.47
N ILE A 90 8.48 -3.95 -21.39
CA ILE A 90 8.64 -4.87 -20.26
C ILE A 90 7.29 -5.52 -19.86
N GLU A 91 6.45 -5.83 -20.84
CA GLU A 91 5.13 -6.42 -20.62
C GLU A 91 5.16 -7.71 -19.79
N GLU A 92 6.19 -8.54 -19.96
CA GLU A 92 6.40 -9.79 -19.23
C GLU A 92 6.55 -9.52 -17.73
N VAL A 93 7.35 -8.50 -17.39
CA VAL A 93 7.59 -8.05 -16.01
C VAL A 93 6.28 -7.56 -15.38
N LEU A 94 5.52 -6.76 -16.12
CA LEU A 94 4.24 -6.23 -15.65
C LEU A 94 3.21 -7.35 -15.48
N HIS A 95 3.25 -8.37 -16.33
CA HIS A 95 2.37 -9.54 -16.22
C HIS A 95 2.68 -10.37 -14.98
N ASP A 96 3.94 -10.65 -14.70
CA ASP A 96 4.36 -11.35 -13.48
C ASP A 96 4.05 -10.53 -12.22
N LEU A 97 4.22 -9.20 -12.29
CA LEU A 97 3.84 -8.28 -11.23
C LEU A 97 2.33 -8.39 -10.92
N VAL A 98 1.49 -8.39 -11.95
CA VAL A 98 0.04 -8.52 -11.76
C VAL A 98 -0.35 -9.93 -11.32
N ARG A 99 0.33 -10.98 -11.78
CA ARG A 99 0.15 -12.36 -11.29
C ARG A 99 0.45 -12.46 -9.79
N PHE A 100 1.50 -11.80 -9.31
CA PHE A 100 1.81 -11.70 -7.88
C PHE A 100 0.65 -11.07 -7.10
N PHE A 101 0.13 -9.92 -7.55
CA PHE A 101 -1.00 -9.28 -6.88
C PHE A 101 -2.28 -10.09 -6.96
N ARG A 102 -2.54 -10.78 -8.08
CA ARG A 102 -3.69 -11.70 -8.23
C ARG A 102 -3.61 -12.88 -7.26
N ALA A 103 -2.42 -13.45 -7.08
CA ALA A 103 -2.18 -14.51 -6.10
C ALA A 103 -2.42 -13.99 -4.67
N GLY A 104 -1.98 -12.77 -4.36
CA GLY A 104 -2.25 -12.13 -3.08
C GLY A 104 -3.71 -11.72 -2.87
N ALA A 105 -4.42 -11.34 -3.93
CA ALA A 105 -5.86 -11.10 -3.90
C ALA A 105 -6.65 -12.36 -3.50
N SER A 106 -6.10 -13.53 -3.86
CA SER A 106 -6.61 -14.84 -3.47
C SER A 106 -6.12 -15.31 -2.10
N ARG A 107 -5.47 -14.44 -1.32
CA ARG A 107 -4.96 -14.70 0.05
C ARG A 107 -3.99 -15.88 0.15
N THR A 108 -3.22 -16.11 -0.91
CA THR A 108 -2.15 -17.11 -0.91
C THR A 108 -0.93 -16.62 -0.14
N GLU A 109 -0.06 -17.55 0.28
CA GLU A 109 1.21 -17.22 0.93
C GLU A 109 2.10 -16.33 0.05
N THR A 110 2.03 -16.49 -1.27
CA THR A 110 2.76 -15.65 -2.23
C THR A 110 2.47 -14.16 -2.03
N GLY A 111 1.22 -13.79 -1.76
CA GLY A 111 0.82 -12.39 -1.58
C GLY A 111 1.35 -11.70 -0.33
N LYS A 112 1.91 -12.47 0.62
CA LYS A 112 2.53 -11.94 1.84
C LYS A 112 4.03 -11.71 1.69
N ARG A 113 4.65 -12.28 0.64
CA ARG A 113 6.09 -12.17 0.39
C ARG A 113 6.49 -10.74 0.03
N ILE A 114 7.76 -10.44 0.28
CA ILE A 114 8.42 -9.19 -0.10
C ILE A 114 8.64 -9.21 -1.61
N LEU A 115 7.87 -8.42 -2.35
CA LEU A 115 8.04 -8.27 -3.79
C LEU A 115 9.29 -7.45 -4.07
N ILE A 116 10.29 -8.02 -4.75
CA ILE A 116 11.54 -7.33 -5.06
C ILE A 116 11.77 -7.23 -6.56
N LEU A 117 11.79 -6.01 -7.09
CA LEU A 117 12.16 -5.73 -8.47
C LEU A 117 13.68 -5.70 -8.58
N VAL A 118 14.26 -6.61 -9.36
CA VAL A 118 15.72 -6.75 -9.51
C VAL A 118 16.09 -6.38 -10.93
N GLY A 119 17.01 -5.45 -11.12
CA GLY A 119 17.47 -5.13 -12.47
C GLY A 119 18.44 -3.96 -12.52
N PRO A 120 19.03 -3.69 -13.69
CA PRO A 120 20.01 -2.63 -13.83
C PRO A 120 19.45 -1.24 -13.55
N VAL A 121 20.33 -0.25 -13.36
CA VAL A 121 19.92 1.15 -13.22
C VAL A 121 19.09 1.59 -14.43
N SER A 122 18.12 2.48 -14.20
CA SER A 122 17.24 2.99 -15.25
C SER A 122 16.30 1.98 -15.94
N SER A 123 16.11 0.77 -15.40
CA SER A 123 15.16 -0.22 -15.96
C SER A 123 13.68 0.02 -15.62
N GLY A 124 13.30 1.20 -15.11
CA GLY A 124 11.90 1.54 -14.81
C GLY A 124 11.33 1.01 -13.48
N LYS A 125 12.13 0.33 -12.65
CA LYS A 125 11.69 -0.22 -11.33
C LYS A 125 11.05 0.80 -10.41
N SER A 126 11.72 1.93 -10.17
CA SER A 126 11.17 3.01 -9.32
C SER A 126 9.96 3.68 -9.98
N THR A 127 9.89 3.71 -11.32
CA THR A 127 8.71 4.20 -12.03
C THR A 127 7.50 3.30 -11.82
N ILE A 128 7.67 1.97 -11.83
CA ILE A 128 6.61 1.01 -11.48
C ILE A 128 6.13 1.27 -10.05
N ALA A 129 7.03 1.36 -9.08
CA ALA A 129 6.67 1.64 -7.69
C ALA A 129 5.90 2.96 -7.54
N ALA A 130 6.36 4.03 -8.20
CA ALA A 130 5.71 5.34 -8.18
C ALA A 130 4.33 5.33 -8.89
N LEU A 131 4.14 4.50 -9.92
CA LEU A 131 2.83 4.32 -10.55
C LEU A 131 1.85 3.63 -9.61
N LEU A 132 2.29 2.56 -8.93
CA LEU A 132 1.45 1.84 -7.97
C LEU A 132 1.01 2.75 -6.81
N ARG A 133 1.94 3.51 -6.21
CA ARG A 133 1.60 4.48 -5.15
C ARG A 133 0.60 5.54 -5.60
N ARG A 134 0.86 6.19 -6.73
CA ARG A 134 -0.06 7.20 -7.30
C ARG A 134 -1.41 6.61 -7.72
N GLY A 135 -1.43 5.34 -8.12
CA GLY A 135 -2.65 4.62 -8.42
C GLY A 135 -3.51 4.43 -7.17
N LEU A 136 -2.90 4.08 -6.03
CA LEU A 136 -3.59 3.87 -4.75
C LEU A 136 -4.28 5.16 -4.27
N GLU A 137 -3.66 6.33 -4.45
CA GLU A 137 -4.26 7.63 -4.12
C GLU A 137 -5.47 7.99 -5.00
N LYS A 138 -5.56 7.41 -6.20
CA LYS A 138 -6.61 7.69 -7.19
C LYS A 138 -7.72 6.64 -7.22
N MET A 139 -7.72 5.71 -6.28
CA MET A 139 -8.72 4.65 -6.23
C MET A 139 -10.11 5.21 -5.93
N GLU A 140 -11.10 4.68 -6.66
CA GLU A 140 -12.50 5.04 -6.48
C GLU A 140 -13.16 4.22 -5.38
N THR A 141 -12.68 2.98 -5.14
CA THR A 141 -13.19 2.14 -4.06
C THR A 141 -12.91 2.80 -2.71
N PRO A 142 -13.94 3.13 -1.91
CA PRO A 142 -13.74 3.78 -0.62
C PRO A 142 -13.06 2.83 0.36
N ILE A 143 -12.24 3.41 1.25
CA ILE A 143 -11.57 2.70 2.34
C ILE A 143 -12.09 3.27 3.64
N TYR A 144 -12.36 2.40 4.60
CA TYR A 144 -12.88 2.77 5.90
C TYR A 144 -11.89 2.33 6.97
N ALA A 145 -11.83 3.11 8.06
CA ALA A 145 -11.00 2.84 9.21
C ALA A 145 -11.77 3.17 10.50
N ILE A 146 -11.39 2.50 11.59
CA ILE A 146 -11.90 2.87 12.92
C ILE A 146 -11.46 4.32 13.21
N LYS A 147 -12.40 5.15 13.67
CA LYS A 147 -12.13 6.54 14.03
C LYS A 147 -11.08 6.60 15.15
N ASP A 148 -10.13 7.52 15.01
CA ASP A 148 -9.00 7.72 15.93
C ASP A 148 -8.03 6.51 16.05
N CYS A 149 -8.12 5.53 15.14
CA CYS A 149 -7.09 4.49 15.01
C CYS A 149 -5.80 5.08 14.42
N PRO A 150 -4.64 4.91 15.08
CA PRO A 150 -3.39 5.53 14.61
C PRO A 150 -2.80 4.83 13.38
N ILE A 151 -3.21 3.60 13.08
CA ILE A 151 -2.75 2.81 11.92
C ILE A 151 -3.84 2.61 10.87
N HIS A 152 -4.99 3.28 11.03
CA HIS A 152 -6.12 3.18 10.12
C HIS A 152 -6.56 1.74 9.79
N GLU A 153 -6.72 0.91 10.82
CA GLU A 153 -7.06 -0.50 10.65
C GLU A 153 -8.47 -0.74 10.12
N GLU A 154 -8.70 -1.96 9.64
CA GLU A 154 -10.00 -2.43 9.14
C GLU A 154 -11.04 -2.56 10.28
N PRO A 155 -12.22 -1.92 10.18
CA PRO A 155 -13.23 -2.01 11.22
C PRO A 155 -13.76 -3.42 11.51
N LEU A 156 -13.66 -4.37 10.56
CA LEU A 156 -14.02 -5.77 10.82
C LEU A 156 -13.17 -6.43 11.93
N HIS A 157 -12.03 -5.86 12.32
CA HIS A 157 -11.26 -6.35 13.47
C HIS A 157 -12.04 -6.24 14.79
N LEU A 158 -13.04 -5.35 14.88
CA LEU A 158 -13.92 -5.19 16.03
C LEU A 158 -14.87 -6.37 16.24
N VAL A 159 -15.14 -7.15 15.17
CA VAL A 159 -16.01 -8.32 15.25
C VAL A 159 -15.39 -9.37 16.20
N PRO A 160 -16.13 -9.82 17.24
CA PRO A 160 -15.65 -10.83 18.18
C PRO A 160 -15.16 -12.08 17.47
N ARG A 161 -13.96 -12.56 17.85
CA ARG A 161 -13.29 -13.70 17.19
C ARG A 161 -14.16 -14.94 17.05
N SER A 162 -14.97 -15.24 18.07
CA SER A 162 -15.88 -16.40 18.09
C SER A 162 -16.97 -16.34 17.02
N LEU A 163 -17.40 -15.15 16.62
CA LEU A 163 -18.50 -14.94 15.66
C LEU A 163 -18.00 -14.65 14.24
N ARG A 164 -16.69 -14.39 14.05
CA ARG A 164 -16.12 -14.11 12.72
C ARG A 164 -16.53 -15.13 11.65
N PRO A 165 -16.54 -16.46 11.87
CA PRO A 165 -16.98 -17.41 10.85
C PRO A 165 -18.41 -17.16 10.33
N GLU A 166 -19.31 -16.72 11.21
CA GLU A 166 -20.70 -16.41 10.85
C GLU A 166 -20.79 -15.10 10.06
N PHE A 167 -20.07 -14.06 10.51
CA PHE A 167 -19.99 -12.78 9.80
C PHE A 167 -19.33 -12.91 8.42
N GLU A 168 -18.26 -13.69 8.30
CA GLU A 168 -17.62 -13.99 7.01
C GLU A 168 -18.60 -14.61 6.03
N LYS A 169 -19.39 -15.57 6.49
CA LYS A 169 -20.42 -16.24 5.67
C LYS A 169 -21.54 -15.28 5.28
N LEU A 170 -21.98 -14.43 6.21
CA LEU A 170 -23.07 -13.47 5.99
C LEU A 170 -22.68 -12.35 5.01
N LEU A 171 -21.45 -11.84 5.12
CA LEU A 171 -20.96 -10.70 4.36
C LEU A 171 -20.23 -11.11 3.06
N GLY A 172 -19.86 -12.39 2.92
CA GLY A 172 -19.09 -12.86 1.78
C GLY A 172 -17.64 -12.34 1.77
N VAL A 173 -17.09 -12.04 2.94
CA VAL A 173 -15.72 -11.52 3.11
C VAL A 173 -14.93 -12.42 4.05
N LYS A 174 -13.64 -12.12 4.19
CA LYS A 174 -12.74 -12.83 5.09
C LYS A 174 -12.07 -11.84 6.04
N ILE A 175 -12.09 -12.13 7.34
CA ILE A 175 -11.61 -11.26 8.41
C ILE A 175 -10.26 -11.80 8.90
N GLU A 176 -9.18 -11.10 8.56
CA GLU A 176 -7.82 -11.42 9.00
C GLU A 176 -7.34 -10.38 10.00
N GLY A 177 -6.42 -10.77 10.88
CA GLY A 177 -5.83 -9.85 11.84
C GLY A 177 -6.66 -9.61 13.10
N ASP A 178 -6.19 -8.68 13.91
CA ASP A 178 -6.74 -8.37 15.22
C ASP A 178 -6.76 -6.88 15.48
N LEU A 179 -7.66 -6.48 16.38
CA LEU A 179 -7.84 -5.11 16.78
C LEU A 179 -6.54 -4.52 17.33
N CYS A 180 -6.12 -3.37 16.84
CA CYS A 180 -4.87 -2.77 17.31
C CYS A 180 -4.95 -2.40 18.80
N PRO A 181 -3.81 -2.29 19.49
CA PRO A 181 -3.79 -2.08 20.94
C PRO A 181 -4.52 -0.80 21.39
N VAL A 182 -4.45 0.26 20.58
CA VAL A 182 -5.13 1.54 20.86
C VAL A 182 -6.65 1.42 20.68
N CYS A 183 -7.11 0.83 19.57
CA CYS A 183 -8.55 0.63 19.35
C CYS A 183 -9.15 -0.32 20.38
N LYS A 184 -8.40 -1.36 20.78
CA LYS A 184 -8.80 -2.25 21.87
C LYS A 184 -8.96 -1.50 23.18
N TYR A 185 -7.98 -0.67 23.54
CA TYR A 185 -8.08 0.18 24.71
C TYR A 185 -9.29 1.13 24.64
N ASN A 186 -9.51 1.78 23.50
CA ASN A 186 -10.65 2.68 23.32
C ASN A 186 -12.00 1.95 23.48
N LEU A 187 -12.12 0.73 22.94
CA LEU A 187 -13.31 -0.10 23.11
C LEU A 187 -13.54 -0.49 24.58
N THR A 188 -12.48 -0.92 25.28
CA THR A 188 -12.61 -1.46 26.64
C THR A 188 -12.69 -0.39 27.72
N SER A 189 -12.12 0.80 27.49
CA SER A 189 -11.97 1.84 28.51
C SER A 189 -12.98 2.99 28.39
N THR A 190 -13.75 3.06 27.30
CA THR A 190 -14.74 4.11 27.10
C THR A 190 -16.12 3.64 27.55
N GLU A 191 -16.69 4.31 28.55
CA GLU A 191 -18.02 3.97 29.10
C GLU A 191 -19.13 3.92 28.05
N ARG A 192 -19.06 4.78 27.02
CA ARG A 192 -20.01 4.79 25.90
C ARG A 192 -20.10 3.45 25.15
N TYR A 193 -19.02 2.68 25.13
CA TYR A 193 -18.97 1.37 24.47
C TYR A 193 -19.18 0.21 25.44
N GLN A 194 -19.74 0.47 26.62
CA GLN A 194 -20.16 -0.56 27.57
C GLN A 194 -21.67 -0.49 27.79
N ASP A 195 -22.34 -1.63 27.81
CA ASP A 195 -23.73 -1.72 28.22
C ASP A 195 -23.87 -1.83 29.75
N HIS A 196 -25.12 -1.78 30.25
CA HIS A 196 -25.41 -1.92 31.68
C HIS A 196 -24.98 -3.26 32.29
N ASN A 197 -24.75 -4.28 31.46
CA ASN A 197 -24.34 -5.63 31.86
C ASN A 197 -22.81 -5.81 31.75
N GLY A 198 -22.05 -4.78 31.33
CA GLY A 198 -20.61 -4.83 31.13
C GLY A 198 -20.17 -5.44 29.79
N ASN A 199 -21.07 -5.66 28.83
CA ASN A 199 -20.70 -6.10 27.48
C ASN A 199 -20.19 -4.92 26.65
N TYR A 200 -19.22 -5.20 25.77
CA TYR A 200 -18.68 -4.20 24.86
C TYR A 200 -19.56 -4.03 23.62
N LYS A 201 -19.99 -2.80 23.38
CA LYS A 201 -20.77 -2.35 22.22
C LYS A 201 -19.85 -1.98 21.06
N TRP A 202 -19.12 -2.97 20.56
CA TRP A 202 -18.17 -2.78 19.45
C TRP A 202 -18.86 -2.30 18.18
N GLU A 203 -20.14 -2.62 18.02
CA GLU A 203 -21.01 -2.21 16.93
C GLU A 203 -21.28 -0.69 16.89
N ASP A 204 -21.19 -0.02 18.05
CA ASP A 204 -21.43 1.42 18.22
C ASP A 204 -20.16 2.25 17.95
N MET A 205 -18.99 1.63 17.80
CA MET A 205 -17.74 2.35 17.50
C MET A 205 -17.83 3.09 16.17
N LEU A 206 -17.20 4.26 16.13
CA LEU A 206 -17.21 5.11 14.96
C LEU A 206 -16.20 4.65 13.91
N VAL A 207 -16.62 4.70 12.66
CA VAL A 207 -15.86 4.37 11.46
C VAL A 207 -15.89 5.60 10.57
N VAL A 208 -14.73 5.92 9.99
CA VAL A 208 -14.56 7.04 9.06
C VAL A 208 -14.04 6.53 7.73
N GLN A 209 -14.49 7.14 6.65
CA GLN A 209 -13.89 6.95 5.34
C GLN A 209 -12.55 7.69 5.29
N ILE A 210 -11.53 7.01 4.78
CA ILE A 210 -10.20 7.57 4.57
C ILE A 210 -9.80 7.51 3.10
N ARG A 211 -8.76 8.27 2.76
CA ARG A 211 -8.10 8.22 1.46
C ARG A 211 -6.64 7.90 1.67
N LEU A 212 -6.11 6.98 0.88
CA LEU A 212 -4.68 6.74 0.88
C LEU A 212 -3.97 7.97 0.31
N SER A 213 -2.88 8.37 0.95
CA SER A 213 -2.06 9.47 0.50
C SER A 213 -0.63 9.33 0.96
N GLU A 214 0.30 9.38 0.02
CA GLU A 214 1.74 9.42 0.29
C GLU A 214 2.09 10.70 1.06
N ARG A 215 1.53 11.84 0.63
CA ARG A 215 1.77 13.13 1.28
C ARG A 215 1.22 13.19 2.71
N ALA A 216 0.05 12.61 2.95
CA ALA A 216 -0.56 12.60 4.28
C ALA A 216 -0.05 11.45 5.17
N ARG A 217 0.82 10.57 4.65
CA ARG A 217 1.29 9.35 5.33
C ARG A 217 0.12 8.46 5.78
N ILE A 218 -0.78 8.14 4.84
CA ILE A 218 -1.93 7.26 5.07
C ILE A 218 -1.92 6.13 4.02
N GLY A 219 -1.63 4.91 4.46
CA GLY A 219 -1.56 3.68 3.65
C GLY A 219 -0.49 3.65 2.56
N VAL A 220 0.37 4.67 2.49
CA VAL A 220 1.52 4.69 1.59
C VAL A 220 2.75 5.12 2.38
N GLY A 221 3.69 4.19 2.56
CA GLY A 221 4.95 4.42 3.25
C GLY A 221 6.14 4.34 2.30
N THR A 222 7.23 5.02 2.65
CA THR A 222 8.47 4.98 1.87
C THR A 222 9.66 4.92 2.81
N PHE A 223 10.51 3.92 2.62
CA PHE A 223 11.71 3.75 3.42
C PHE A 223 12.94 3.74 2.53
N GLN A 224 13.93 4.56 2.90
CA GLN A 224 15.22 4.61 2.24
C GLN A 224 16.33 4.37 3.27
N PRO A 225 17.27 3.45 3.01
CA PRO A 225 18.41 3.24 3.88
C PRO A 225 19.25 4.51 3.98
N SER A 226 19.57 4.88 5.21
CA SER A 226 20.55 5.90 5.56
C SER A 226 21.86 5.21 5.99
N ASP A 227 22.78 5.95 6.63
CA ASP A 227 23.99 5.32 7.20
C ASP A 227 23.58 4.23 8.21
N PRO A 228 23.95 2.94 7.99
CA PRO A 228 23.52 1.84 8.84
C PRO A 228 23.87 2.01 10.33
N LYS A 229 24.90 2.81 10.65
CA LYS A 229 25.31 3.05 12.04
C LYS A 229 24.35 3.97 12.80
N ASN A 230 23.61 4.81 12.07
CA ASN A 230 22.74 5.83 12.64
C ASN A 230 21.25 5.52 12.41
N GLN A 231 20.93 4.42 11.74
CA GLN A 231 19.56 4.06 11.42
C GLN A 231 18.94 3.23 12.54
N ASP A 232 17.71 3.59 12.94
CA ASP A 232 17.00 2.92 14.02
C ASP A 232 15.78 2.16 13.48
N ILE A 233 15.53 0.96 14.03
CA ILE A 233 14.40 0.10 13.65
C ILE A 233 13.05 0.80 13.88
N SER A 234 13.00 1.74 14.82
CA SER A 234 11.82 2.56 15.09
C SER A 234 11.30 3.33 13.89
N GLU A 235 12.14 3.64 12.89
CA GLU A 235 11.68 4.22 11.62
C GLU A 235 10.68 3.31 10.90
N LEU A 236 10.77 1.99 11.08
CA LEU A 236 9.85 1.02 10.51
C LEU A 236 8.66 0.70 11.39
N ILE A 237 8.91 0.54 12.69
CA ILE A 237 7.94 -0.05 13.62
C ILE A 237 7.29 0.96 14.55
N GLY A 238 7.75 2.21 14.59
CA GLY A 238 7.34 3.21 15.57
C GLY A 238 8.22 3.22 16.82
N HIS A 239 7.96 4.13 17.74
CA HIS A 239 8.78 4.31 18.94
C HIS A 239 7.94 4.63 20.18
N VAL A 240 8.59 4.51 21.34
CA VAL A 240 7.96 4.89 22.61
C VAL A 240 7.94 6.40 22.76
N ASP A 241 6.79 6.95 23.13
CA ASP A 241 6.63 8.37 23.42
C ASP A 241 7.01 8.66 24.88
N LEU A 242 8.27 9.03 25.11
CA LEU A 242 8.81 9.34 26.44
C LEU A 242 7.96 10.36 27.21
N GLY A 243 7.29 11.29 26.51
CA GLY A 243 6.41 12.27 27.15
C GLY A 243 5.11 11.67 27.70
N LYS A 244 4.63 10.59 27.08
CA LYS A 244 3.41 9.88 27.49
C LYS A 244 3.68 8.71 28.43
N ILE A 245 4.91 8.16 28.46
CA ILE A 245 5.28 7.11 29.42
C ILE A 245 5.02 7.56 30.86
N THR A 246 5.31 8.82 31.19
CA THR A 246 5.09 9.35 32.55
C THR A 246 3.61 9.40 32.96
N GLN A 247 2.70 9.51 31.98
CA GLN A 247 1.26 9.51 32.23
C GLN A 247 0.65 8.11 32.27
N TYR A 248 1.06 7.22 31.35
CA TYR A 248 0.38 5.94 31.13
C TYR A 248 1.18 4.72 31.62
N GLY A 249 2.47 4.87 31.91
CA GLY A 249 3.38 3.79 32.24
C GLY A 249 4.01 3.09 31.02
N GLU A 250 5.04 2.30 31.27
CA GLU A 250 5.68 1.47 30.24
C GLU A 250 4.73 0.38 29.73
N GLY A 251 4.72 0.15 28.41
CA GLY A 251 3.90 -0.88 27.75
C GLY A 251 2.43 -0.52 27.54
N HIS A 252 1.96 0.64 28.01
CA HIS A 252 0.60 1.10 27.72
C HIS A 252 0.44 1.53 26.25
N PRO A 253 -0.62 1.12 25.53
CA PRO A 253 -0.75 1.37 24.09
C PRO A 253 -0.72 2.86 23.71
N LEU A 254 -1.26 3.74 24.55
CA LEU A 254 -1.20 5.20 24.34
C LEU A 254 0.18 5.83 24.55
N GLY A 255 1.11 5.11 25.21
CA GLY A 255 2.51 5.51 25.37
C GLY A 255 3.38 5.18 24.15
N TYR A 256 2.80 4.60 23.10
CA TYR A 256 3.49 4.25 21.86
C TYR A 256 3.07 5.15 20.71
N LYS A 257 4.04 5.62 19.92
CA LYS A 257 3.80 6.30 18.65
C LYS A 257 3.84 5.29 17.52
N PHE A 258 2.71 5.16 16.84
CA PHE A 258 2.53 4.28 15.69
C PHE A 258 2.85 5.03 14.39
N ASP A 259 4.05 5.60 14.30
CA ASP A 259 4.50 6.44 13.17
C ASP A 259 5.59 5.78 12.31
N GLY A 260 5.85 4.49 12.53
CA GLY A 260 6.74 3.71 11.70
C GLY A 260 6.20 3.53 10.28
N GLU A 261 7.09 3.47 9.29
CA GLU A 261 6.71 3.41 7.87
C GLU A 261 5.81 2.20 7.55
N ILE A 262 5.99 1.05 8.22
CA ILE A 262 5.13 -0.13 8.02
C ILE A 262 3.71 0.10 8.57
N GLN A 263 3.61 0.80 9.70
CA GLN A 263 2.31 1.14 10.32
C GLN A 263 1.56 2.14 9.47
N ILE A 264 2.27 3.15 8.96
CA ILE A 264 1.73 4.13 8.02
C ILE A 264 1.24 3.48 6.73
N ALA A 265 1.98 2.51 6.21
CA ALA A 265 1.64 1.79 4.99
C ALA A 265 0.50 0.77 5.16
N ASN A 266 -0.06 0.63 6.36
CA ASN A 266 -1.18 -0.27 6.61
C ASN A 266 -2.34 0.03 5.66
N ARG A 267 -3.00 -1.03 5.18
CA ARG A 267 -4.06 -1.00 4.16
C ARG A 267 -3.60 -0.57 2.76
N GLY A 268 -2.31 -0.38 2.51
CA GLY A 268 -1.80 -0.05 1.19
C GLY A 268 -0.43 -0.63 0.91
N LEU A 269 0.57 0.21 0.67
CA LEU A 269 1.87 -0.22 0.15
C LEU A 269 3.02 0.53 0.81
N ILE A 270 4.08 -0.19 1.15
CA ILE A 270 5.38 0.38 1.50
C ILE A 270 6.38 0.15 0.36
N GLU A 271 7.05 1.22 -0.07
CA GLU A 271 8.23 1.13 -0.93
C GLU A 271 9.51 1.09 -0.09
N TYR A 272 10.28 0.01 -0.21
CA TYR A 272 11.66 -0.05 0.27
C TYR A 272 12.64 0.22 -0.87
N ILE A 273 13.29 1.38 -0.82
CA ILE A 273 14.32 1.77 -1.79
C ILE A 273 15.62 1.06 -1.41
N GLU A 274 16.17 0.20 -2.28
CA GLU A 274 17.45 -0.49 -2.04
C GLU A 274 17.51 -1.29 -0.72
N ILE A 275 16.49 -2.09 -0.43
CA ILE A 275 16.33 -2.91 0.80
C ILE A 275 17.58 -3.69 1.24
N LEU A 276 18.42 -4.12 0.28
CA LEU A 276 19.59 -4.95 0.54
C LEU A 276 20.76 -4.19 1.17
N LYS A 277 20.71 -2.86 1.20
CA LYS A 277 21.72 -2.03 1.86
C LYS A 277 21.46 -1.81 3.36
N CYS A 278 20.28 -2.19 3.84
CA CYS A 278 19.92 -2.07 5.24
C CYS A 278 20.67 -3.07 6.12
N ASP A 279 20.85 -2.72 7.40
CA ASP A 279 21.33 -3.65 8.41
C ASP A 279 20.35 -4.84 8.57
N ILE A 280 20.89 -6.02 8.86
CA ILE A 280 20.13 -7.27 9.02
C ILE A 280 19.00 -7.16 10.06
N LYS A 281 19.11 -6.26 11.05
CA LYS A 281 18.05 -6.00 12.03
C LYS A 281 16.73 -5.53 11.39
N PHE A 282 16.80 -4.72 10.33
CA PHE A 282 15.62 -4.27 9.59
C PHE A 282 14.99 -5.43 8.82
N HIS A 283 15.81 -6.34 8.29
CA HIS A 283 15.35 -7.52 7.58
C HIS A 283 14.56 -8.48 8.48
N TYR A 284 14.94 -8.65 9.75
CA TYR A 284 14.18 -9.47 10.69
C TYR A 284 12.75 -8.96 10.92
N VAL A 285 12.56 -7.63 10.98
CA VAL A 285 11.21 -7.04 11.04
C VAL A 285 10.39 -7.43 9.81
N LEU A 286 11.01 -7.32 8.63
CA LEU A 286 10.33 -7.63 7.37
C LEU A 286 9.97 -9.11 7.23
N ILE A 287 10.78 -10.02 7.76
CA ILE A 287 10.46 -11.45 7.81
C ILE A 287 9.15 -11.66 8.59
N THR A 288 9.04 -11.08 9.79
CA THR A 288 7.84 -11.21 10.61
C THR A 288 6.62 -10.61 9.93
N VAL A 289 6.76 -9.44 9.29
CA VAL A 289 5.64 -8.82 8.57
C VAL A 289 5.25 -9.65 7.34
N ALA A 290 6.19 -10.15 6.56
CA ALA A 290 5.94 -10.96 5.36
C ALA A 290 5.39 -12.36 5.68
N GLN A 291 5.60 -12.86 6.90
CA GLN A 291 5.12 -14.17 7.33
C GLN A 291 3.78 -14.08 8.08
N GLU A 292 3.74 -13.21 9.09
CA GLU A 292 2.66 -13.17 10.08
C GLU A 292 1.77 -11.95 9.91
N GLN A 293 2.18 -10.95 9.11
CA GLN A 293 1.50 -9.65 9.00
C GLN A 293 1.40 -8.95 10.35
N LEU A 294 2.41 -9.14 11.20
CA LEU A 294 2.50 -8.58 12.54
C LEU A 294 3.76 -7.74 12.70
N ILE A 295 3.62 -6.62 13.40
CA ILE A 295 4.72 -5.82 13.92
C ILE A 295 4.87 -6.15 15.40
N LYS A 296 6.10 -6.53 15.79
CA LYS A 296 6.46 -6.79 17.19
C LYS A 296 7.34 -5.65 17.71
N ALA A 297 6.71 -4.69 18.37
CA ALA A 297 7.41 -3.62 19.06
C ALA A 297 7.92 -4.10 20.44
N PRO A 298 9.20 -3.82 20.82
CA PRO A 298 9.73 -4.22 22.12
C PRO A 298 8.92 -3.62 23.27
N GLY A 299 8.38 -4.47 24.16
CA GLY A 299 7.60 -4.02 25.33
C GLY A 299 6.15 -3.63 25.03
N PHE A 300 5.67 -3.76 23.79
CA PHE A 300 4.29 -3.43 23.41
C PHE A 300 3.57 -4.63 22.77
N PRO A 301 2.23 -4.66 22.78
CA PRO A 301 1.47 -5.71 22.13
C PRO A 301 1.72 -5.74 20.60
N GLN A 302 1.64 -6.93 20.02
CA GLN A 302 1.76 -7.10 18.57
C GLN A 302 0.63 -6.35 17.86
N THR A 303 0.96 -5.79 16.69
CA THR A 303 0.03 -5.01 15.88
C THR A 303 -0.09 -5.63 14.49
N TYR A 304 -1.30 -5.95 14.06
CA TYR A 304 -1.55 -6.48 12.73
C TYR A 304 -1.47 -5.38 11.67
N VAL A 305 -0.83 -5.70 10.54
CA VAL A 305 -0.68 -4.81 9.38
C VAL A 305 -0.95 -5.56 8.08
N ASP A 306 -1.84 -5.01 7.27
CA ASP A 306 -2.16 -5.48 5.93
C ASP A 306 -1.49 -4.53 4.92
N THR A 307 -0.28 -4.84 4.48
CA THR A 307 0.47 -3.97 3.55
C THR A 307 1.23 -4.79 2.51
N VAL A 308 1.34 -4.25 1.30
CA VAL A 308 2.23 -4.76 0.27
C VAL A 308 3.63 -4.22 0.52
N ILE A 309 4.61 -5.11 0.67
CA ILE A 309 6.02 -4.74 0.72
C ILE A 309 6.60 -4.82 -0.69
N LEU A 310 6.82 -3.66 -1.30
CA LEU A 310 7.48 -3.55 -2.60
C LEU A 310 8.88 -2.99 -2.41
N SER A 311 9.88 -3.65 -2.97
CA SER A 311 11.24 -3.16 -3.01
C SER A 311 11.83 -3.20 -4.40
N HIS A 312 12.90 -2.44 -4.61
CA HIS A 312 13.74 -2.54 -5.78
C HIS A 312 15.21 -2.48 -5.41
N THR A 313 16.02 -3.20 -6.19
CA THR A 313 17.47 -3.26 -6.02
C THR A 313 18.17 -3.45 -7.36
N ASN A 314 19.49 -3.25 -7.37
CA ASN A 314 20.31 -3.54 -8.54
C ASN A 314 20.70 -5.04 -8.59
N GLN A 315 21.05 -5.51 -9.79
CA GLN A 315 21.39 -6.93 -10.04
C GLN A 315 22.59 -7.40 -9.20
N THR A 316 23.66 -6.60 -9.16
CA THR A 316 24.91 -6.95 -8.47
C THR A 316 24.72 -7.10 -6.96
N GLU A 317 23.94 -6.22 -6.33
CA GLU A 317 23.60 -6.29 -4.92
C GLU A 317 22.72 -7.49 -4.62
N PHE A 318 21.75 -7.80 -5.50
CA PHE A 318 20.93 -9.00 -5.35
C PHE A 318 21.75 -10.29 -5.43
N GLU A 319 22.72 -10.36 -6.34
CA GLU A 319 23.63 -11.51 -6.45
C GLU A 319 24.50 -11.67 -5.20
N LYS A 320 25.10 -10.58 -4.70
CA LYS A 320 25.86 -10.60 -3.43
C LYS A 320 24.98 -11.08 -2.27
N PHE A 321 23.78 -10.51 -2.15
CA PHE A 321 22.81 -10.86 -1.12
C PHE A 321 22.43 -12.35 -1.18
N LYS A 322 22.24 -12.90 -2.38
CA LYS A 322 21.91 -14.31 -2.58
C LYS A 322 23.04 -15.25 -2.16
N THR A 323 24.30 -14.81 -2.25
CA THR A 323 25.44 -15.63 -1.82
C THR A 323 25.71 -15.61 -0.32
N ASN A 324 25.19 -14.62 0.41
CA ASN A 324 25.40 -14.51 1.85
C ASN A 324 24.43 -15.42 2.63
N LYS A 325 24.98 -16.36 3.41
CA LYS A 325 24.20 -17.29 4.25
C LYS A 325 23.43 -16.59 5.37
N GLU A 326 23.90 -15.45 5.86
CA GLU A 326 23.19 -14.69 6.91
C GLU A 326 21.81 -14.21 6.44
N ASN A 327 21.63 -14.10 5.12
CA ASN A 327 20.40 -13.62 4.48
C ASN A 327 19.43 -14.74 4.07
N GLU A 328 19.77 -16.02 4.31
CA GLU A 328 19.01 -17.18 3.83
C GLU A 328 17.53 -17.11 4.27
N ALA A 329 17.28 -16.66 5.50
CA ALA A 329 15.92 -16.52 6.03
C ALA A 329 15.04 -15.52 5.24
N LEU A 330 15.63 -14.53 4.57
CA LEU A 330 14.90 -13.60 3.72
C LEU A 330 14.63 -14.15 2.31
N HIS A 331 15.46 -15.07 1.79
CA HIS A 331 15.34 -15.53 0.41
C HIS A 331 13.98 -16.17 0.15
N ASP A 332 13.52 -17.01 1.08
CA ASP A 332 12.23 -17.69 1.00
C ASP A 332 11.04 -16.74 1.19
N ARG A 333 11.28 -15.57 1.79
CA ARG A 333 10.29 -14.52 2.03
C ARG A 333 10.23 -13.50 0.91
N MET A 334 11.14 -13.57 -0.07
CA MET A 334 11.17 -12.68 -1.21
C MET A 334 10.49 -13.31 -2.43
N TYR A 335 9.92 -12.44 -3.27
CA TYR A 335 9.42 -12.77 -4.59
C TYR A 335 10.14 -11.89 -5.62
N PRO A 336 11.27 -12.36 -6.19
CA PRO A 336 12.02 -11.57 -7.14
C PRO A 336 11.35 -11.53 -8.51
N ILE A 337 11.19 -10.34 -9.06
CA ILE A 337 10.83 -10.11 -10.47
C ILE A 337 12.00 -9.39 -11.14
N TYR A 338 12.57 -10.02 -12.16
CA TYR A 338 13.71 -9.47 -12.88
C TYR A 338 13.22 -8.50 -13.96
N VAL A 339 13.74 -7.27 -13.92
CA VAL A 339 13.39 -6.17 -14.82
C VAL A 339 14.56 -5.88 -15.75
N PRO A 340 14.60 -6.46 -16.97
CA PRO A 340 15.73 -6.32 -17.88
C PRO A 340 15.82 -4.91 -18.49
N TYR A 341 16.91 -4.64 -19.22
CA TYR A 341 16.94 -3.50 -20.13
C TYR A 341 15.95 -3.70 -21.28
N ASN A 342 15.38 -2.60 -21.76
CA ASN A 342 14.59 -2.63 -22.98
C ASN A 342 15.53 -2.79 -24.19
N LEU A 343 15.35 -3.86 -24.95
CA LEU A 343 16.14 -4.16 -26.15
C LEU A 343 15.37 -3.85 -27.44
N ARG A 344 14.08 -3.51 -27.34
CA ARG A 344 13.22 -3.21 -28.49
C ARG A 344 13.35 -1.74 -28.85
N MET A 345 13.96 -1.45 -30.00
CA MET A 345 14.20 -0.08 -30.49
C MET A 345 12.92 0.78 -30.49
N ARG A 346 11.78 0.21 -30.88
CA ARG A 346 10.48 0.91 -30.92
C ARG A 346 10.07 1.44 -29.54
N ASP A 347 10.24 0.60 -28.52
CA ASP A 347 9.81 0.88 -27.17
C ASP A 347 10.80 1.82 -26.47
N GLU A 348 12.11 1.66 -26.74
CA GLU A 348 13.14 2.60 -26.31
C GLU A 348 12.89 4.01 -26.90
N ALA A 349 12.54 4.11 -28.18
CA ALA A 349 12.16 5.37 -28.81
C ALA A 349 10.87 5.97 -28.21
N ALA A 350 9.95 5.16 -27.70
CA ALA A 350 8.76 5.65 -26.98
C ALA A 350 9.14 6.25 -25.62
N ILE A 351 10.08 5.63 -24.90
CA ILE A 351 10.63 6.16 -23.64
C ILE A 351 11.25 7.54 -23.86
N TYR A 352 12.12 7.70 -24.86
CA TYR A 352 12.73 9.00 -25.15
C TYR A 352 11.71 10.06 -25.58
N ARG A 353 10.74 9.71 -26.43
CA ARG A 353 9.66 10.64 -26.82
C ARG A 353 8.87 11.15 -25.63
N LYS A 354 8.57 10.28 -24.66
CA LYS A 354 7.93 10.65 -23.39
C LYS A 354 8.81 11.59 -22.55
N LEU A 355 10.11 11.29 -22.43
CA LEU A 355 11.02 12.15 -21.67
C LEU A 355 11.13 13.55 -22.29
N ILE A 356 11.23 13.62 -23.62
CA ILE A 356 11.27 14.88 -24.36
C ILE A 356 9.97 15.68 -24.19
N SER A 357 8.80 15.04 -24.29
CA SER A 357 7.50 15.72 -24.15
C SER A 357 7.25 16.28 -22.74
N LYS A 358 7.86 15.66 -21.72
CA LYS A 358 7.82 16.16 -20.33
C LYS A 358 8.85 17.23 -20.04
N SER A 359 9.82 17.43 -20.94
CA SER A 359 10.90 18.39 -20.77
C SER A 359 10.56 19.72 -21.41
N GLU A 360 10.99 20.82 -20.80
CA GLU A 360 10.87 22.18 -21.36
C GLU A 360 11.90 22.46 -22.48
N PHE A 361 12.59 21.43 -23.01
CA PHE A 361 13.62 21.61 -24.03
C PHE A 361 13.07 22.05 -25.40
N HIS A 362 11.75 22.16 -25.57
CA HIS A 362 11.13 22.55 -26.84
C HIS A 362 11.47 23.97 -27.32
N ASP A 363 11.92 24.87 -26.41
CA ASP A 363 12.05 26.31 -26.72
C ASP A 363 13.48 26.87 -26.68
N LYS A 364 14.53 26.03 -26.57
CA LYS A 364 15.92 26.51 -26.36
C LYS A 364 16.96 26.08 -27.40
N ILE A 365 16.52 25.62 -28.56
CA ILE A 365 17.44 25.38 -29.69
C ILE A 365 17.23 26.53 -30.70
N HIS A 366 18.01 27.60 -30.52
CA HIS A 366 18.21 28.64 -31.52
C HIS A 366 19.52 28.41 -32.27
#